data_AF-N6YCE0-F1
#
_entry.id   AF-N6YCE0-F1
#
_cell.length_a   1.000
_cell.length_b   1.000
_cell.length_c   1.000
_cell.angle_alpha   90.00
_cell.angle_beta   90.00
_cell.angle_gamma   90.00
#
_symmetry.space_group_name_H-M   'P 1'
#
loop_
_entity.id
_entity.type
_entity.pdbx_description
1 polymer ?
#
loop_
_entity_poly.entity_id
_entity_poly.type
_entity_poly.pdbx_seq_one_letter_code
_entity_poly.pdbx_strand_id
1 'polypeptide(L)'
;AGYARASAAEWTELARRREAPEVLARADALLALLAAPAVADAAGTNVQALLLRKASDIRADHDLRVALSQTHVNPLKWLGMAFLGFLTLVSVAMAHLERPRAAFAAVLLFALAAAPTAAIVLIQGNPFQQPSSVTAAPIAAVAKALER
;
A
#
# COMPACT_ATOMS: atom_id res chain seq x y z
N ALA A 1 16.54 5.95 -16.84
CA ALA A 1 15.26 5.43 -17.38
C ALA A 1 14.93 3.99 -16.93
N GLY A 2 15.86 3.03 -17.03
CA GLY A 2 15.57 1.60 -16.80
C GLY A 2 14.99 1.23 -15.43
N TYR A 3 15.49 1.83 -14.34
CA TYR A 3 14.92 1.64 -12.99
C TYR A 3 13.48 2.16 -12.90
N ALA A 4 13.23 3.41 -13.31
CA ALA A 4 11.90 4.02 -13.26
C ALA A 4 10.85 3.22 -14.06
N ARG A 5 11.21 2.68 -15.23
CA ARG A 5 10.31 1.79 -16.00
C ARG A 5 9.98 0.50 -15.25
N ALA A 6 10.99 -0.16 -14.68
CA ALA A 6 10.77 -1.38 -13.90
C ALA A 6 9.86 -1.10 -12.69
N SER A 7 10.14 -0.02 -11.94
CA SER A 7 9.32 0.39 -10.79
C SER A 7 7.87 0.72 -11.18
N ALA A 8 7.64 1.34 -12.35
CA ALA A 8 6.28 1.62 -12.82
C ALA A 8 5.52 0.33 -13.22
N ALA A 9 6.20 -0.64 -13.83
CA ALA A 9 5.61 -1.91 -14.24
C ALA A 9 5.25 -2.83 -13.04
N GLU A 10 5.97 -2.69 -11.93
CA GLU A 10 5.82 -3.52 -10.72
C GLU A 10 4.43 -3.43 -10.06
N TRP A 11 3.63 -2.40 -10.33
CA TRP A 11 2.31 -2.20 -9.70
C TRP A 11 1.38 -3.42 -9.80
N THR A 12 1.45 -4.15 -10.92
CA THR A 12 0.63 -5.34 -11.12
C THR A 12 1.07 -6.49 -10.22
N GLU A 13 2.36 -6.61 -9.94
CA GLU A 13 2.91 -7.61 -9.02
C GLU A 13 2.59 -7.26 -7.57
N LEU A 14 2.68 -5.97 -7.18
CA LEU A 14 2.24 -5.50 -5.86
C LEU A 14 0.76 -5.78 -5.60
N ALA A 15 -0.11 -5.60 -6.60
CA ALA A 15 -1.53 -5.96 -6.50
C ALA A 15 -1.76 -7.46 -6.26
N ARG A 16 -0.81 -8.30 -6.71
CA ARG A 16 -0.78 -9.76 -6.47
C ARG A 16 0.03 -10.14 -5.24
N ARG A 17 0.52 -9.17 -4.46
CA ARG A 17 1.41 -9.35 -3.31
C ARG A 17 2.70 -10.10 -3.68
N ARG A 18 3.29 -9.72 -4.81
CA ARG A 18 4.57 -10.25 -5.29
C ARG A 18 5.53 -9.10 -5.48
N GLU A 19 6.80 -9.40 -5.26
CA GLU A 19 7.90 -8.50 -5.55
C GLU A 19 8.42 -8.77 -6.98
N ALA A 20 8.82 -7.72 -7.70
CA ALA A 20 9.45 -7.86 -9.00
C ALA A 20 10.99 -7.81 -8.84
N PRO A 21 11.70 -8.94 -8.94
CA PRO A 21 13.16 -8.97 -8.73
C PRO A 21 13.95 -8.10 -9.72
N GLU A 22 13.37 -7.81 -10.89
CA GLU A 22 13.96 -6.87 -11.87
C GLU A 22 14.13 -5.46 -11.29
N VAL A 23 13.22 -5.00 -10.42
CA VAL A 23 13.28 -3.65 -9.84
C VAL A 23 14.50 -3.53 -8.93
N LEU A 24 14.74 -4.53 -8.09
CA LEU A 24 15.90 -4.58 -7.20
C LEU A 24 17.21 -4.61 -7.99
N ALA A 25 17.29 -5.47 -9.02
CA ALA A 25 18.47 -5.54 -9.88
C ALA A 25 18.76 -4.20 -10.60
N ARG A 26 17.72 -3.47 -11.01
CA ARG A 26 17.86 -2.15 -11.63
C ARG A 26 18.20 -1.05 -10.63
N ALA A 27 17.76 -1.19 -9.37
CA ALA A 27 18.14 -0.30 -8.28
C ALA A 27 19.64 -0.44 -7.96
N ASP A 28 20.13 -1.67 -7.85
CA ASP A 28 21.54 -1.96 -7.61
C ASP A 28 22.43 -1.47 -8.77
N ALA A 29 22.00 -1.68 -10.01
CA ALA A 29 22.68 -1.14 -11.19
C ALA A 29 22.73 0.40 -11.18
N LEU A 30 21.64 1.07 -10.77
CA LEU A 30 21.61 2.53 -10.64
C LEU A 30 22.57 3.01 -9.55
N LEU A 31 22.59 2.37 -8.38
CA LEU A 31 23.51 2.69 -7.30
C LEU A 31 24.96 2.53 -7.72
N ALA A 32 25.30 1.44 -8.43
CA ALA A 32 26.63 1.21 -8.95
C ALA A 32 27.07 2.29 -9.95
N LEU A 33 26.16 2.73 -10.82
CA LEU A 33 26.43 3.83 -11.77
C LEU A 33 26.68 5.16 -11.04
N LEU A 34 25.91 5.47 -10.00
CA LEU A 34 26.07 6.71 -9.22
C LEU A 34 27.34 6.70 -8.36
N ALA A 35 27.77 5.51 -7.91
CA ALA A 35 29.00 5.33 -7.14
C ALA A 35 30.28 5.39 -8.00
N ALA A 36 30.16 5.37 -9.33
CA ALA A 36 31.32 5.40 -10.22
C ALA A 36 32.13 6.69 -10.04
N PRO A 37 33.48 6.63 -10.04
CA PRO A 37 34.34 7.80 -9.92
C PRO A 37 34.04 8.90 -10.95
N ALA A 38 33.67 8.49 -12.17
CA ALA A 38 33.31 9.39 -13.26
C ALA A 38 32.17 10.37 -12.90
N VAL A 39 31.28 10.02 -11.96
CA VAL A 39 30.22 10.92 -11.49
C VAL A 39 30.79 12.01 -10.59
N ALA A 40 31.76 11.67 -9.72
CA ALA A 40 32.47 12.65 -8.91
C ALA A 40 33.30 13.59 -9.79
N ASP A 41 33.96 13.04 -10.81
CA ASP A 41 34.80 13.82 -11.74
C ASP A 41 33.96 14.80 -12.57
N ALA A 42 32.75 14.40 -12.97
CA ALA A 42 31.87 15.23 -13.79
C ALA A 42 31.02 16.24 -13.00
N ALA A 43 30.56 15.89 -11.80
CA ALA A 43 29.57 16.67 -11.05
C ALA A 43 30.05 17.14 -9.66
N GLY A 44 31.22 16.67 -9.22
CA GLY A 44 31.77 16.95 -7.89
C GLY A 44 31.29 15.98 -6.81
N THR A 45 32.12 15.80 -5.78
CA THR A 45 31.88 14.88 -4.66
C THR A 45 30.59 15.16 -3.89
N ASN A 46 30.24 16.43 -3.70
CA ASN A 46 29.01 16.83 -3.01
C ASN A 46 27.75 16.40 -3.79
N VAL A 47 27.75 16.55 -5.12
CA VAL A 47 26.62 16.14 -5.95
C VAL A 47 26.52 14.61 -5.98
N GLN A 48 27.65 13.91 -6.09
CA GLN A 48 27.66 12.45 -6.02
C GLN A 48 27.09 11.93 -4.69
N ALA A 49 27.49 12.53 -3.56
CA ALA A 49 26.96 12.17 -2.25
C ALA A 49 25.44 12.39 -2.15
N LEU A 50 24.93 13.50 -2.70
CA LEU A 50 23.49 13.76 -2.76
C LEU A 50 22.76 12.74 -3.64
N LEU A 51 23.32 12.40 -4.80
CA LEU A 51 22.75 11.40 -5.72
C LEU A 51 22.68 10.02 -5.07
N LEU A 52 23.75 9.59 -4.40
CA LEU A 52 23.79 8.32 -3.65
C LEU A 52 22.74 8.31 -2.54
N ARG A 53 22.63 9.40 -1.77
CA ARG A 53 21.58 9.52 -0.74
C ARG A 53 20.18 9.41 -1.34
N LYS A 54 19.93 10.07 -2.48
CA LYS A 54 18.63 9.99 -3.16
C LYS A 54 18.33 8.63 -3.76
N ALA A 55 19.33 7.92 -4.24
CA ALA A 55 19.15 6.54 -4.68
C ALA A 55 18.80 5.61 -3.51
N SER A 56 19.40 5.82 -2.34
CA SER A 56 19.02 5.11 -1.11
C SER A 56 17.61 5.44 -0.63
N ASP A 57 17.21 6.72 -0.62
CA ASP A 57 15.84 7.14 -0.30
C ASP A 57 14.82 6.41 -1.21
N ILE A 58 15.09 6.40 -2.52
CA ILE A 58 14.24 5.75 -3.53
C ILE A 58 14.13 4.23 -3.32
N ARG A 59 15.19 3.57 -2.83
CA ARG A 59 15.16 2.14 -2.48
C ARG A 59 14.30 1.91 -1.23
N ALA A 60 14.44 2.73 -0.21
CA ALA A 60 13.60 2.64 0.99
C ALA A 60 12.11 2.84 0.67
N ASP A 61 11.79 3.76 -0.24
CA ASP A 61 10.42 3.96 -0.74
C ASP A 61 9.89 2.74 -1.52
N HIS A 62 10.77 2.01 -2.22
CA HIS A 62 10.44 0.74 -2.85
C HIS A 62 10.16 -0.36 -1.82
N ASP A 63 11.04 -0.53 -0.84
CA ASP A 63 10.86 -1.52 0.23
C ASP A 63 9.56 -1.27 1.01
N LEU A 64 9.23 0.00 1.28
CA LEU A 64 7.97 0.39 1.90
C LEU A 64 6.76 -0.03 1.04
N ARG A 65 6.81 0.21 -0.27
CA ARG A 65 5.74 -0.23 -1.19
C ARG A 65 5.58 -1.74 -1.21
N VAL A 66 6.68 -2.50 -1.23
CA VAL A 66 6.65 -3.96 -1.16
C VAL A 66 6.05 -4.40 0.17
N ALA A 67 6.50 -3.85 1.30
CA ALA A 67 5.96 -4.15 2.62
C ALA A 67 4.45 -3.87 2.71
N LEU A 68 4.00 -2.73 2.19
CA LEU A 68 2.58 -2.38 2.13
C LEU A 68 1.80 -3.40 1.29
N SER A 69 2.35 -3.90 0.19
CA SER A 69 1.71 -4.91 -0.66
C SER A 69 1.54 -6.25 0.05
N GLN A 70 2.47 -6.58 0.94
CA GLN A 70 2.44 -7.81 1.73
C GLN A 70 1.53 -7.74 2.96
N THR A 71 0.93 -6.57 3.24
CA THR A 71 -0.02 -6.41 4.36
C THR A 71 -1.17 -7.40 4.20
N HIS A 72 -1.18 -8.39 5.08
CA HIS A 72 -2.11 -9.51 4.96
C HIS A 72 -3.40 -9.18 5.70
N VAL A 73 -4.42 -8.78 4.94
CA VAL A 73 -5.81 -8.81 5.43
C VAL A 73 -6.21 -10.28 5.54
N ASN A 74 -6.10 -10.85 6.75
CA ASN A 74 -6.42 -12.25 6.97
C ASN A 74 -7.96 -12.43 6.97
N PRO A 75 -8.53 -13.14 5.97
CA PRO A 75 -9.98 -13.29 5.86
C PRO A 75 -10.60 -13.99 7.07
N LEU A 76 -9.85 -14.87 7.74
CA LEU A 76 -10.33 -15.57 8.93
C LEU A 76 -10.50 -14.63 10.14
N LYS A 77 -9.59 -13.66 10.30
CA LYS A 77 -9.72 -12.63 11.35
C LYS A 77 -10.93 -11.73 11.11
N TRP A 78 -11.15 -11.40 9.84
CA TRP A 78 -12.31 -10.60 9.43
C TRP A 78 -13.62 -11.35 9.59
N LEU A 79 -13.65 -12.65 9.27
CA LEU A 79 -14.81 -13.49 9.53
C LEU A 79 -15.12 -13.55 11.02
N GLY A 80 -14.11 -13.68 11.88
CA GLY A 80 -14.27 -13.63 13.33
C GLY A 80 -14.85 -12.29 13.82
N MET A 81 -14.38 -11.17 13.28
CA MET A 81 -14.89 -9.83 13.60
C MET A 81 -16.35 -9.65 13.15
N ALA A 82 -16.68 -10.08 11.93
CA ALA A 82 -18.05 -10.04 11.42
C ALA A 82 -19.00 -10.91 12.26
N PHE A 83 -18.56 -12.10 12.65
CA PHE A 83 -19.33 -13.01 13.49
C PHE A 83 -19.55 -12.43 14.89
N LEU A 84 -18.53 -11.80 15.49
CA LEU A 84 -18.68 -11.11 16.78
C LEU A 84 -19.67 -9.95 16.69
N GLY A 85 -19.61 -9.15 15.62
CA GLY A 85 -20.59 -8.10 15.35
C GLY A 85 -22.01 -8.63 15.22
N PHE A 86 -22.20 -9.75 14.53
CA PHE A 86 -23.49 -10.44 14.42
C PHE A 86 -24.01 -10.91 15.78
N LEU A 87 -23.18 -11.59 16.58
CA LEU A 87 -23.57 -12.02 17.92
C LEU A 87 -23.93 -10.83 18.82
N THR A 88 -23.24 -9.70 18.68
CA THR A 88 -23.54 -8.46 19.41
C THR A 88 -24.94 -7.95 19.05
N LEU A 89 -25.31 -7.95 17.78
CA LEU A 89 -26.65 -7.57 17.32
C LEU A 89 -27.73 -8.49 17.91
N VAL A 90 -27.49 -9.80 17.92
CA VAL A 90 -28.41 -10.79 18.51
C VAL A 90 -28.57 -10.55 20.02
N SER A 91 -27.46 -10.32 20.74
CA SER A 91 -27.49 -10.02 22.18
C SER A 91 -28.29 -8.75 22.48
N VAL A 92 -28.11 -7.68 21.69
CA VAL A 92 -28.86 -6.43 21.83
C VAL A 92 -30.35 -6.63 21.60
N ALA A 93 -30.72 -7.41 20.57
CA ALA A 93 -32.11 -7.74 20.28
C ALA A 93 -32.75 -8.53 21.42
N MET A 94 -32.04 -9.55 21.94
CA MET A 94 -32.48 -10.35 23.10
C MET A 94 -32.68 -9.49 24.36
N ALA A 95 -31.80 -8.54 24.62
CA ALA A 95 -31.90 -7.64 25.78
C ALA A 95 -33.13 -6.70 25.72
N HIS A 96 -33.74 -6.54 24.55
CA HIS A 96 -34.87 -5.63 24.32
C HIS A 96 -36.10 -6.36 23.76
N LEU A 97 -36.25 -7.66 24.04
CA LEU A 97 -37.38 -8.48 23.56
C LEU A 97 -38.75 -7.86 23.85
N GLU A 98 -38.92 -7.26 25.03
CA GLU A 98 -40.18 -6.63 25.46
C GLU A 98 -40.37 -5.21 24.89
N ARG A 99 -39.32 -4.64 24.27
CA ARG A 99 -39.29 -3.25 23.78
C ARG A 99 -38.76 -3.21 22.34
N PRO A 100 -39.54 -3.67 21.35
CA PRO A 100 -39.08 -3.82 19.96
C PRO A 100 -38.59 -2.51 19.34
N ARG A 101 -39.14 -1.36 19.73
CA ARG A 101 -38.68 -0.04 19.27
C ARG A 101 -37.28 0.30 19.79
N ALA A 102 -36.96 -0.06 21.03
CA ALA A 102 -35.64 0.13 21.62
C ALA A 102 -34.62 -0.84 21.00
N ALA A 103 -35.02 -2.10 20.77
CA ALA A 103 -34.21 -3.09 20.06
C ALA A 103 -33.81 -2.57 18.68
N PHE A 104 -34.78 -2.07 17.91
CA PHE A 104 -34.55 -1.54 16.57
C PHE A 104 -33.60 -0.34 16.57
N ALA A 105 -33.79 0.62 17.48
CA ALA A 105 -32.91 1.78 17.61
C ALA A 105 -31.46 1.37 17.94
N ALA A 106 -31.27 0.44 18.88
CA ALA A 106 -29.95 -0.03 19.28
C ALA A 106 -29.23 -0.79 18.16
N VAL A 107 -29.95 -1.66 17.44
CA VAL A 107 -29.44 -2.38 16.26
C VAL A 107 -29.02 -1.41 15.17
N LEU A 108 -29.85 -0.40 14.86
CA LEU A 108 -29.53 0.62 13.86
C LEU A 108 -28.28 1.42 14.24
N LEU A 109 -28.19 1.87 15.49
CA LEU A 109 -27.04 2.63 15.97
C LEU A 109 -25.75 1.81 15.87
N PHE A 110 -25.80 0.53 16.28
CA PHE A 110 -24.65 -0.36 16.14
C PHE A 110 -24.25 -0.56 14.67
N ALA A 111 -25.21 -0.84 13.79
CA ALA A 111 -24.95 -1.05 12.38
C ALA A 111 -24.34 0.21 11.72
N LEU A 112 -24.88 1.39 12.02
CA LEU A 112 -24.37 2.68 11.52
C LEU A 112 -22.96 3.01 12.04
N ALA A 113 -22.60 2.56 13.24
CA ALA A 113 -21.24 2.72 13.76
C ALA A 113 -20.25 1.69 13.16
N ALA A 114 -20.68 0.44 13.03
CA ALA A 114 -19.84 -0.66 12.59
C ALA A 114 -19.54 -0.63 11.07
N ALA A 115 -20.54 -0.32 10.24
CA ALA A 115 -20.41 -0.32 8.79
C ALA A 115 -19.29 0.61 8.24
N PRO A 116 -19.20 1.90 8.62
CA PRO A 116 -18.14 2.77 8.14
C PRO A 116 -16.76 2.34 8.65
N THR A 117 -16.68 1.83 9.89
CA THR A 117 -15.44 1.30 10.44
C THR A 117 -14.92 0.13 9.61
N ALA A 118 -15.80 -0.84 9.28
CA ALA A 118 -15.45 -1.96 8.42
C ALA A 118 -15.07 -1.50 6.99
N ALA A 119 -15.78 -0.54 6.42
CA ALA A 119 -15.48 -0.01 5.09
C ALA A 119 -14.09 0.63 5.01
N ILE A 120 -13.69 1.43 6.01
CA ILE A 120 -12.37 2.09 6.04
C ILE A 120 -11.25 1.05 6.07
N VAL A 121 -11.34 0.03 6.94
CA VAL A 121 -10.29 -0.98 7.05
C VAL A 121 -10.23 -1.83 5.77
N LEU A 122 -11.36 -2.07 5.10
CA LEU A 122 -11.38 -2.81 3.83
C LEU A 122 -10.68 -2.02 2.71
N ILE A 123 -10.95 -0.71 2.62
CA ILE A 123 -10.35 0.21 1.64
C ILE A 123 -8.85 0.37 1.86
N GLN A 124 -8.41 0.45 3.12
CA GLN A 124 -6.99 0.61 3.47
C GLN A 124 -6.21 -0.71 3.49
N GLY A 125 -6.90 -1.85 3.44
CA GLY A 125 -6.30 -3.18 3.59
C GLY A 125 -5.40 -3.62 2.43
N ASN A 126 -5.57 -3.05 1.23
CA ASN A 126 -4.65 -3.27 0.10
C ASN A 126 -4.60 -2.05 -0.83
N PRO A 127 -3.58 -1.18 -0.72
CA PRO A 127 -3.51 0.06 -1.49
C PRO A 127 -3.23 -0.14 -2.99
N PHE A 128 -2.97 -1.38 -3.43
CA PHE A 128 -2.70 -1.71 -4.84
C PHE A 128 -3.89 -2.38 -5.55
N GLN A 129 -4.96 -2.70 -4.82
CA GLN A 129 -6.16 -3.31 -5.38
C GLN A 129 -7.30 -2.29 -5.55
N GLN A 130 -8.14 -2.50 -6.56
CA GLN A 130 -9.34 -1.71 -6.79
C GLN A 130 -10.35 -1.90 -5.65
N PRO A 131 -11.19 -0.90 -5.33
CA PRO A 131 -11.46 0.33 -6.08
C PRO A 131 -10.62 1.57 -5.70
N SER A 132 -9.77 1.48 -4.68
CA SER A 132 -9.01 2.61 -4.10
C SER A 132 -7.51 2.54 -4.39
N SER A 133 -7.12 1.89 -5.49
CA SER A 133 -5.71 1.64 -5.79
C SER A 133 -4.92 2.92 -6.06
N VAL A 134 -3.77 3.08 -5.42
CA VAL A 134 -2.79 4.10 -5.83
C VAL A 134 -2.20 3.73 -7.20
N THR A 135 -1.88 4.74 -8.03
CA THR A 135 -1.42 4.51 -9.41
C THR A 135 0.08 4.73 -9.58
N ALA A 136 0.69 4.03 -10.54
CA ALA A 136 2.08 4.22 -10.95
C ALA A 136 2.33 5.49 -11.79
N ALA A 137 1.29 6.29 -12.06
CA ALA A 137 1.33 7.37 -13.04
C ALA A 137 2.46 8.40 -12.82
N PRO A 138 2.77 8.83 -11.58
CA PRO A 138 3.89 9.76 -11.35
C PRO A 138 5.25 9.17 -11.76
N ILE A 139 5.49 7.89 -11.45
CA ILE A 139 6.75 7.22 -11.79
C ILE A 139 6.84 6.99 -13.30
N ALA A 140 5.72 6.61 -13.93
CA ALA A 140 5.65 6.47 -15.38
C ALA A 140 5.93 7.80 -16.11
N ALA A 141 5.44 8.92 -15.57
CA ALA A 141 5.72 10.25 -16.11
C ALA A 141 7.22 10.59 -16.06
N VAL A 142 7.90 10.29 -14.94
CA VAL A 142 9.35 10.46 -14.80
C VAL A 142 10.11 9.54 -15.77
N ALA A 143 9.71 8.27 -15.89
CA ALA A 143 10.33 7.34 -16.82
C ALA A 143 10.29 7.86 -18.26
N LYS A 144 9.13 8.39 -18.69
CA LYS A 144 8.95 9.02 -20.00
C LYS A 144 9.73 10.31 -20.18
N ALA A 145 9.90 11.11 -19.11
CA ALA A 145 10.67 12.35 -19.17
C ALA A 145 12.17 12.07 -19.36
N LEU A 146 12.69 10.97 -18.81
CA LEU A 146 14.09 10.56 -18.94
C LEU A 146 14.46 9.95 -20.30
N GLU A 147 13.49 9.78 -21.20
CA GLU A 147 13.68 9.22 -22.55
C GLU A 147 13.68 10.30 -23.65
N ARG A 148 13.39 11.55 -23.29
CA ARG A 148 13.52 12.71 -24.18
C ARG A 148 14.90 13.31 -24.05
#